data_AF-A0A4S8KYW6-F1
#
_entry.id   AF-A0A4S8KYW6-F1
#
_cell.length_a   1.000
_cell.length_b   1.000
_cell.length_c   1.000
_cell.angle_alpha   90.00
_cell.angle_beta   90.00
_cell.angle_gamma   90.00
#
_symmetry.space_group_name_H-M   'P 1'
#
loop_
_entity.id
_entity.type
_entity.pdbx_description
1 polymer ?
#
loop_
_entity_poly.entity_id
_entity_poly.type
_entity_poly.pdbx_seq_one_letter_code
_entity_poly.pdbx_strand_id
1 'polypeptide(L)'
;MRLESASVSLLDELNKPNTTEPEKIRLFLPSDLPTTSLRSLACVRSLADDEAQLHEVEATDALKGVREGLRARTMCTRYKIQNVQGQQSNTRAGGVLRNINIWIHTSKIRYHHAHSALQTLDRDGPWSEVLKPLDDKDVRGLNEQALTKEEAHEKEMRIQ
;
A
#
# COMPACT_ATOMS: atom_id res chain seq x y z
N MET A 1 -28.35 -6.00 -9.42
CA MET A 1 -29.01 -6.06 -8.10
C MET A 1 -28.17 -5.55 -6.92
N ARG A 2 -27.07 -6.19 -6.48
CA ARG A 2 -26.32 -5.73 -5.27
C ARG A 2 -25.53 -4.42 -5.45
N LEU A 3 -25.02 -4.16 -6.66
CA LEU A 3 -24.26 -2.94 -6.99
C LEU A 3 -25.20 -1.73 -7.22
N GLU A 4 -26.38 -1.96 -7.81
CA GLU A 4 -27.38 -0.90 -7.99
C GLU A 4 -27.96 -0.43 -6.66
N SER A 5 -28.26 -1.35 -5.73
CA SER A 5 -28.74 -0.98 -4.40
C SER A 5 -27.73 -0.13 -3.62
N ALA A 6 -26.43 -0.42 -3.75
CA ALA A 6 -25.36 0.36 -3.11
C ALA A 6 -25.19 1.75 -3.73
N SER A 7 -25.35 1.88 -5.05
CA SER A 7 -25.29 3.18 -5.74
C SER A 7 -26.47 4.10 -5.36
N VAL A 8 -27.65 3.53 -5.13
CA VAL A 8 -28.86 4.27 -4.75
C VAL A 8 -28.79 4.79 -3.31
N SER A 9 -28.25 4.00 -2.37
CA SER A 9 -28.02 4.47 -0.99
C SER A 9 -26.97 5.59 -0.92
N LEU A 10 -25.94 5.51 -1.75
CA LEU A 10 -24.84 6.50 -1.76
C LEU A 10 -25.31 7.86 -2.31
N LEU A 11 -26.21 7.84 -3.29
CA LEU A 11 -26.89 9.04 -3.80
C LEU A 11 -27.80 9.73 -2.76
N ASP A 12 -28.47 8.96 -1.88
CA ASP A 12 -29.33 9.53 -0.84
C ASP A 12 -28.48 10.18 0.28
N GLU A 13 -27.32 9.59 0.62
CA GLU A 13 -26.34 10.20 1.53
C GLU A 13 -25.75 11.51 1.00
N LEU A 14 -25.42 11.57 -0.30
CA LEU A 14 -24.94 12.81 -0.95
C LEU A 14 -25.99 13.93 -0.92
N ASN A 15 -27.28 13.59 -1.09
CA ASN A 15 -28.36 14.56 -1.13
C ASN A 15 -28.90 14.97 0.24
N LYS A 16 -28.63 14.20 1.30
CA LYS A 16 -29.09 14.47 2.67
C LYS A 16 -27.95 14.32 3.67
N PRO A 17 -27.00 15.28 3.72
CA PRO A 17 -25.98 15.27 4.75
C PRO A 17 -26.61 15.40 6.14
N ASN A 18 -26.01 14.75 7.14
CA ASN A 18 -26.44 14.89 8.54
C ASN A 18 -26.02 16.26 9.08
N THR A 19 -26.90 17.25 8.93
CA THR A 19 -26.68 18.63 9.41
C THR A 19 -26.65 18.75 10.93
N THR A 20 -27.10 17.72 11.66
CA THR A 20 -27.17 17.73 13.13
C THR A 20 -25.80 17.54 13.79
N GLU A 21 -24.90 16.80 13.12
CA GLU A 21 -23.55 16.49 13.60
C GLU A 21 -22.57 16.65 12.42
N PRO A 22 -22.18 17.90 12.08
CA PRO A 22 -21.40 18.19 10.88
C PRO A 22 -20.06 17.45 10.85
N GLU A 23 -19.48 17.14 12.01
CA GLU A 23 -18.24 16.37 12.15
C GLU A 23 -18.36 14.90 11.72
N LYS A 24 -19.57 14.35 11.61
CA LYS A 24 -19.81 12.98 11.16
C LYS A 24 -20.19 12.88 9.69
N ILE A 25 -20.28 14.02 8.99
CA ILE A 25 -20.56 14.04 7.56
C ILE A 25 -19.37 13.36 6.84
N ARG A 26 -19.66 12.26 6.16
CA ARG A 26 -18.66 11.59 5.31
C ARG A 26 -18.33 12.49 4.13
N LEU A 27 -17.05 12.72 3.93
CA LEU A 27 -16.53 13.37 2.73
C LEU A 27 -16.22 12.28 1.72
N PHE A 28 -16.80 12.39 0.53
CA PHE A 28 -16.55 11.47 -0.57
C PHE A 28 -15.47 12.03 -1.48
N LEU A 29 -14.55 11.17 -1.89
CA LEU A 29 -13.67 11.44 -3.02
C LEU A 29 -14.29 10.91 -4.32
N PRO A 30 -13.90 11.44 -5.50
CA PRO A 30 -14.33 10.86 -6.77
C PRO A 30 -14.00 9.37 -6.91
N SER A 31 -12.91 8.88 -6.28
CA SER A 31 -12.57 7.45 -6.21
C SER A 31 -13.55 6.58 -5.42
N ASP A 32 -14.31 7.15 -4.47
CA ASP A 32 -15.37 6.47 -3.72
C ASP A 32 -16.64 6.25 -4.56
N LEU A 33 -16.76 6.95 -5.69
CA LEU A 33 -17.90 6.89 -6.59
C LEU A 33 -17.63 5.86 -7.71
N PRO A 34 -18.31 4.70 -7.71
CA PRO A 34 -17.98 3.60 -8.62
C PRO A 34 -18.40 3.86 -10.07
N THR A 35 -19.35 4.77 -10.31
CA THR A 35 -19.96 4.97 -11.62
C THR A 35 -19.64 6.35 -12.16
N THR A 36 -19.21 6.43 -13.43
CA THR A 36 -18.93 7.69 -14.14
C THR A 36 -20.11 8.67 -14.12
N SER A 37 -21.35 8.18 -14.17
CA SER A 37 -22.55 9.04 -14.10
C SER A 37 -22.73 9.72 -12.74
N LEU A 38 -22.34 9.06 -11.65
CA LEU A 38 -22.35 9.65 -10.30
C LEU A 38 -21.27 10.71 -10.17
N ARG A 39 -20.08 10.42 -10.70
CA ARG A 39 -18.96 11.37 -10.73
C ARG A 39 -19.31 12.63 -11.52
N SER A 40 -19.94 12.49 -12.68
CA SER A 40 -20.36 13.66 -13.47
C SER A 40 -21.44 14.51 -12.79
N LEU A 41 -22.24 13.93 -11.88
CA LEU A 41 -23.29 14.63 -11.16
C LEU A 41 -22.77 15.34 -9.90
N ALA A 42 -21.89 14.67 -9.14
CA ALA A 42 -21.43 15.13 -7.83
C ALA A 42 -20.10 15.89 -7.87
N CYS A 43 -19.22 15.61 -8.84
CA CYS A 43 -17.89 16.18 -8.91
C CYS A 43 -17.81 17.32 -9.94
N VAL A 44 -16.94 18.30 -9.65
CA VAL A 44 -16.57 19.33 -10.63
C VAL A 44 -15.84 18.68 -11.80
N ARG A 45 -16.07 19.19 -13.02
CA ARG A 45 -15.35 18.75 -14.22
C ARG A 45 -13.83 18.85 -14.01
N SER A 46 -13.09 17.82 -14.44
CA SER A 46 -11.65 17.56 -14.22
C SER A 46 -11.22 17.01 -12.87
N LEU A 47 -12.03 17.10 -11.81
CA LEU A 47 -11.59 16.70 -10.47
C LEU A 47 -11.20 15.22 -10.38
N ALA A 48 -11.91 14.35 -11.09
CA ALA A 48 -11.61 12.92 -11.15
C ALA A 48 -10.28 12.64 -11.89
N ASP A 49 -9.95 13.45 -12.91
CA ASP A 49 -8.70 13.31 -13.66
C ASP A 49 -7.51 13.80 -12.81
N ASP A 50 -7.71 14.92 -12.10
CA ASP A 50 -6.71 15.47 -11.18
C ASP A 50 -6.42 14.50 -10.01
N GLU A 51 -7.46 13.87 -9.46
CA GLU A 51 -7.32 12.83 -8.44
C GLU A 51 -6.59 11.59 -8.98
N ALA A 52 -6.92 11.14 -10.20
CA ALA A 52 -6.24 10.00 -10.82
C ALA A 52 -4.73 10.27 -10.97
N GLN A 53 -4.34 11.46 -11.42
CA GLN A 53 -2.92 11.85 -11.51
C GLN A 53 -2.24 11.84 -10.14
N LEU A 54 -2.93 12.33 -9.10
CA LEU A 54 -2.40 12.32 -7.74
C LEU A 54 -2.18 10.89 -7.23
N HIS A 55 -3.11 9.97 -7.47
CA HIS A 55 -2.95 8.58 -7.09
C HIS A 55 -1.88 7.85 -7.91
N GLU A 56 -1.66 8.20 -9.18
CA GLU A 56 -0.54 7.68 -9.97
C GLU A 56 0.80 8.04 -9.32
N VAL A 57 0.97 9.32 -8.96
CA VAL A 57 2.17 9.79 -8.25
C VAL A 57 2.29 9.13 -6.87
N GLU A 58 1.20 9.02 -6.13
CA GLU A 58 1.19 8.36 -4.81
C GLU A 58 1.59 6.88 -4.91
N ALA A 59 1.05 6.14 -5.88
CA ALA A 59 1.38 4.74 -6.10
C ALA A 59 2.85 4.56 -6.51
N THR A 60 3.37 5.41 -7.39
CA THR A 60 4.79 5.35 -7.80
C THR A 60 5.74 5.63 -6.62
N ASP A 61 5.44 6.64 -5.79
CA ASP A 61 6.25 6.97 -4.61
C ASP A 61 6.14 5.88 -3.53
N ALA A 62 4.94 5.36 -3.28
CA ALA A 62 4.74 4.25 -2.36
C ALA A 62 5.52 3.00 -2.78
N LEU A 63 5.52 2.67 -4.08
CA LEU A 63 6.29 1.54 -4.61
C LEU A 63 7.80 1.75 -4.48
N LYS A 64 8.27 2.99 -4.68
CA LYS A 64 9.66 3.37 -4.41
C LYS A 64 10.00 3.18 -2.93
N GLY A 65 9.13 3.61 -2.02
CA GLY A 65 9.29 3.40 -0.57
C GLY A 65 9.39 1.91 -0.19
N VAL A 66 8.55 1.05 -0.79
CA VAL A 66 8.65 -0.41 -0.60
C VAL A 66 10.02 -0.92 -1.05
N ARG A 67 10.50 -0.53 -2.24
CA ARG A 67 11.81 -0.96 -2.77
C ARG A 67 12.97 -0.49 -1.89
N GLU A 68 12.93 0.75 -1.43
CA GLU A 68 13.96 1.31 -0.55
C GLU A 68 13.95 0.61 0.82
N GLY A 69 12.78 0.36 1.39
CA GLY A 69 12.63 -0.40 2.63
C GLY A 69 13.18 -1.81 2.52
N LEU A 70 12.90 -2.52 1.41
CA LEU A 70 13.46 -3.85 1.17
C LEU A 70 15.00 -3.83 1.07
N ARG A 71 15.58 -2.83 0.39
CA ARG A 71 17.03 -2.64 0.32
C ARG A 71 17.62 -2.37 1.71
N ALA A 72 17.01 -1.48 2.48
CA ALA A 72 17.42 -1.16 3.84
C ALA A 72 17.37 -2.40 4.74
N ARG A 73 16.30 -3.20 4.65
CA ARG A 73 16.15 -4.46 5.39
C ARG A 73 17.31 -5.41 5.09
N THR A 74 17.61 -5.63 3.81
CA THR A 74 18.72 -6.51 3.41
C THR A 74 20.06 -6.01 3.96
N MET A 75 20.36 -4.72 3.84
CA MET A 75 21.64 -4.16 4.32
C MET A 75 21.75 -4.21 5.85
N CYS A 76 20.69 -3.83 6.57
CA CYS A 76 20.67 -3.89 8.04
C CYS A 76 20.78 -5.32 8.56
N THR A 77 20.14 -6.30 7.90
CA THR A 77 20.28 -7.72 8.27
C THR A 77 21.71 -8.21 8.09
N ARG A 78 22.34 -7.93 6.94
CA ARG A 78 23.75 -8.29 6.70
C ARG A 78 24.69 -7.65 7.72
N TYR A 79 24.50 -6.36 7.99
CA TYR A 79 25.30 -5.64 8.99
C TYR A 79 25.14 -6.25 10.38
N LYS A 80 23.90 -6.58 10.78
CA LYS A 80 23.60 -7.22 12.06
C LYS A 80 24.34 -8.55 12.20
N ILE A 81 24.24 -9.42 11.20
CA ILE A 81 24.88 -10.75 11.22
C ILE A 81 26.41 -10.62 11.36
N GLN A 82 27.03 -9.67 10.65
CA GLN A 82 28.48 -9.55 10.62
C GLN A 82 29.08 -8.83 11.83
N ASN A 83 28.40 -7.82 12.37
CA ASN A 83 29.02 -6.86 13.30
C ASN A 83 28.37 -6.80 14.69
N VAL A 84 27.13 -7.28 14.85
CA VAL A 84 26.39 -7.11 16.10
C VAL A 84 26.60 -8.30 17.04
N GLN A 85 27.29 -8.07 18.14
CA GLN A 85 27.52 -9.05 19.20
C GLN A 85 26.94 -8.57 20.53
N GLY A 86 26.62 -9.53 21.41
CA GLY A 86 26.02 -9.27 22.72
C GLY A 86 24.52 -8.98 22.67
N GLN A 87 23.87 -9.08 23.84
CA GLN A 87 22.40 -9.03 23.94
C GLN A 87 21.83 -7.62 23.70
N GLN A 88 22.40 -6.58 24.31
CA GLN A 88 21.89 -5.22 24.20
C GLN A 88 21.94 -4.69 22.76
N SER A 89 23.07 -4.86 22.08
CA SER A 89 23.26 -4.46 20.68
C SER A 89 22.32 -5.22 19.74
N ASN A 90 22.08 -6.50 20.00
CA ASN A 90 21.10 -7.30 19.25
C ASN A 90 19.68 -6.78 19.39
N THR A 91 19.26 -6.42 20.61
CA THR A 91 17.93 -5.82 20.85
C THR A 91 17.78 -4.49 20.09
N ARG A 92 18.81 -3.63 20.14
CA ARG A 92 18.81 -2.35 19.41
C ARG A 92 18.73 -2.55 17.89
N ALA A 93 19.55 -3.43 17.34
CA ALA A 93 19.52 -3.77 15.91
C ALA A 93 18.15 -4.37 15.50
N GLY A 94 17.54 -5.18 16.36
CA GLY A 94 16.19 -5.68 16.18
C GLY A 94 15.13 -4.58 16.13
N GLY A 95 15.27 -3.54 16.96
CA GLY A 95 14.40 -2.36 16.91
C GLY A 95 14.47 -1.61 15.58
N VAL A 96 15.69 -1.43 15.04
CA VAL A 96 15.88 -0.80 13.72
C VAL A 96 15.21 -1.62 12.62
N LEU A 97 15.42 -2.94 12.60
CA LEU A 97 14.78 -3.83 11.63
C LEU A 97 13.25 -3.81 11.75
N ARG A 98 12.71 -3.73 12.97
CA ARG A 98 11.26 -3.58 13.19
C ARG A 98 10.73 -2.31 12.55
N ASN A 99 11.40 -1.17 12.73
CA ASN A 99 10.99 0.10 12.15
C ASN A 99 11.01 0.04 10.61
N ILE A 100 12.03 -0.60 10.02
CA ILE A 100 12.11 -0.81 8.57
C ILE A 100 10.93 -1.67 8.10
N ASN A 101 10.57 -2.73 8.81
CA ASN A 101 9.42 -3.57 8.46
C ASN A 101 8.10 -2.80 8.54
N ILE A 102 7.91 -1.96 9.56
CA ILE A 102 6.73 -1.08 9.66
C ILE A 102 6.68 -0.15 8.45
N TRP A 103 7.80 0.48 8.09
CA TRP A 103 7.85 1.38 6.94
C TRP A 103 7.51 0.68 5.61
N ILE A 104 8.05 -0.53 5.37
CA ILE A 104 7.69 -1.35 4.19
C ILE A 104 6.19 -1.62 4.18
N HIS A 105 5.64 -2.02 5.33
CA HIS A 105 4.23 -2.36 5.45
C HIS A 105 3.31 -1.15 5.21
N THR A 106 3.62 0.00 5.80
CA THR A 106 2.88 1.24 5.57
C THR A 106 2.96 1.69 4.12
N SER A 107 4.13 1.58 3.48
CA SER A 107 4.30 1.92 2.05
C SER A 107 3.50 0.97 1.16
N LYS A 108 3.45 -0.32 1.50
CA LYS A 108 2.62 -1.32 0.82
C LYS A 108 1.13 -0.98 0.92
N ILE A 109 0.64 -0.64 2.12
CA ILE A 109 -0.78 -0.25 2.31
C ILE A 109 -1.11 0.97 1.46
N ARG A 110 -0.24 1.99 1.47
CA ARG A 110 -0.40 3.19 0.64
C ARG A 110 -0.49 2.86 -0.85
N TYR A 111 0.39 1.96 -1.32
CA TYR A 111 0.36 1.49 -2.70
C TYR A 111 -0.98 0.83 -3.05
N HIS A 112 -1.48 -0.09 -2.22
CA HIS A 112 -2.76 -0.75 -2.45
C HIS A 112 -3.93 0.23 -2.47
N HIS A 113 -3.93 1.22 -1.57
CA HIS A 113 -4.95 2.24 -1.51
C HIS A 113 -4.98 3.05 -2.81
N ALA A 114 -3.84 3.61 -3.21
CA ALA A 114 -3.72 4.39 -4.43
C ALA A 114 -4.03 3.55 -5.69
N HIS A 115 -3.57 2.30 -5.75
CA HIS A 115 -3.86 1.37 -6.85
C HIS A 115 -5.35 1.05 -6.95
N SER A 116 -6.04 0.84 -5.82
CA SER A 116 -7.48 0.59 -5.81
C SER A 116 -8.29 1.81 -6.27
N ALA A 117 -7.88 3.01 -5.84
CA ALA A 117 -8.50 4.25 -6.29
C ALA A 117 -8.27 4.49 -7.80
N LEU A 118 -7.08 4.21 -8.32
CA LEU A 118 -6.81 4.26 -9.76
C LEU A 118 -7.69 3.28 -10.53
N GLN A 119 -7.89 2.06 -10.02
CA GLN A 119 -8.78 1.07 -10.65
C GLN A 119 -10.24 1.53 -10.71
N THR A 120 -10.73 2.30 -9.74
CA THR A 120 -12.10 2.83 -9.76
C THR A 120 -12.21 4.04 -10.70
N LEU A 121 -11.19 4.90 -10.75
CA LEU A 121 -11.17 6.12 -11.56
C LEU A 121 -10.94 5.83 -13.04
N ASP A 122 -9.85 5.13 -13.38
CA ASP A 122 -9.40 4.90 -14.76
C ASP A 122 -8.87 3.47 -14.95
N ARG A 123 -9.77 2.52 -15.18
CA ARG A 123 -9.45 1.09 -15.19
C ARG A 123 -8.39 0.68 -16.24
N ASP A 124 -8.42 1.29 -17.41
CA ASP A 124 -7.62 0.88 -18.58
C ASP A 124 -6.58 1.96 -18.97
N GLY A 125 -6.20 2.82 -18.01
CA GLY A 125 -5.21 3.86 -18.23
C GLY A 125 -3.80 3.34 -18.52
N PRO A 126 -2.91 4.18 -19.07
CA PRO A 126 -1.52 3.82 -19.35
C PRO A 126 -0.73 3.42 -18.09
N TRP A 127 -1.16 3.90 -16.92
CA TRP A 127 -0.59 3.54 -15.63
C TRP A 127 -0.67 2.04 -15.33
N SER A 128 -1.65 1.33 -15.90
CA SER A 128 -1.88 -0.11 -15.66
C SER A 128 -0.75 -1.01 -16.17
N GLU A 129 0.01 -0.56 -17.16
CA GLU A 129 1.17 -1.29 -17.70
C GLU A 129 2.36 -1.27 -16.71
N VAL A 130 2.49 -0.17 -15.96
CA VAL A 130 3.61 0.11 -15.06
C VAL A 130 3.31 -0.31 -13.63
N LEU A 131 2.11 0.02 -13.13
CA LEU A 131 1.67 -0.19 -11.75
C LEU A 131 0.79 -1.44 -11.66
N LYS A 132 1.44 -2.57 -11.42
CA LYS A 132 0.78 -3.87 -11.28
C LYS A 132 0.29 -4.13 -9.85
N PRO A 133 -0.73 -4.99 -9.65
CA PRO A 133 -1.07 -5.45 -8.31
C PRO A 133 0.18 -6.00 -7.60
N LEU A 134 0.36 -5.63 -6.33
CA LEU A 134 1.51 -6.00 -5.51
C LEU A 134 1.10 -7.08 -4.52
N ASP A 135 1.46 -8.33 -4.75
CA ASP A 135 1.14 -9.40 -3.81
C ASP A 135 2.08 -9.40 -2.60
N ASP A 136 1.65 -9.99 -1.49
CA ASP A 136 2.50 -10.25 -0.32
C ASP A 136 3.77 -11.04 -0.68
N LYS A 137 3.65 -11.88 -1.72
CA LYS A 137 4.75 -12.65 -2.27
C LYS A 137 5.77 -11.75 -2.97
N ASP A 138 5.40 -10.57 -3.42
CA ASP A 138 6.33 -9.69 -4.14
C ASP A 138 7.16 -8.82 -3.19
N VAL A 139 6.72 -8.68 -1.93
CA VAL A 139 7.40 -7.88 -0.89
C VAL A 139 8.53 -8.68 -0.22
N ARG A 140 9.53 -9.05 -1.03
CA ARG A 140 10.68 -9.86 -0.59
C ARG A 140 12.00 -9.18 -0.97
N GLY A 141 13.01 -9.34 -0.12
CA GLY A 141 14.36 -8.86 -0.40
C GLY A 141 15.06 -9.72 -1.45
N LEU A 142 15.96 -9.12 -2.23
CA LEU A 142 16.65 -9.76 -3.37
C LEU A 142 17.33 -11.10 -3.02
N ASN A 143 17.83 -11.25 -1.78
CA ASN A 143 18.53 -12.44 -1.30
C ASN A 143 17.78 -13.22 -0.22
N GLU A 144 16.54 -12.83 0.11
CA GLU A 144 15.83 -13.40 1.27
C GLU A 144 15.50 -14.88 1.07
N GLN A 145 15.23 -15.32 -0.16
CA GLN A 145 15.01 -16.74 -0.45
C GLN A 145 16.28 -17.59 -0.37
N ALA A 146 17.42 -17.06 -0.81
CA ALA A 146 18.70 -17.76 -0.73
C ALA A 146 19.16 -17.88 0.73
N LEU A 147 19.10 -16.77 1.46
CA LEU A 147 19.45 -16.70 2.89
C LEU A 147 18.56 -17.62 3.74
N THR A 148 17.24 -17.63 3.50
CA THR A 148 16.33 -18.50 4.27
C THR A 148 16.61 -19.99 4.02
N LYS A 149 17.00 -20.35 2.78
CA LYS A 149 17.37 -21.73 2.43
C LYS A 149 18.71 -22.14 3.03
N GLU A 150 19.70 -21.26 2.99
CA GLU A 150 21.01 -21.47 3.62
C GLU A 150 20.88 -21.60 5.14
N GLU A 151 20.16 -20.69 5.80
CA GLU A 151 19.91 -20.73 7.25
C GLU A 151 19.14 -22.00 7.67
N ALA A 152 18.19 -22.48 6.85
CA ALA A 152 17.47 -23.73 7.10
C ALA A 152 18.41 -24.94 6.97
N HIS A 153 19.25 -24.96 5.94
CA HIS A 153 20.24 -26.02 5.71
C HIS A 153 21.29 -26.09 6.83
N GLU A 154 21.81 -24.94 7.29
CA GLU A 154 22.73 -24.88 8.43
C GLU A 154 22.11 -25.37 9.74
N LYS A 155 20.80 -25.13 9.96
CA LYS A 155 20.10 -25.64 11.14
C LYS A 155 19.92 -27.15 11.11
N GLU A 156 19.57 -27.72 9.96
CA GLU A 156 19.47 -29.17 9.79
C GLU A 156 20.81 -29.87 10.05
N MET A 157 21.90 -29.31 9.52
CA MET A 157 23.27 -29.81 9.70
C MET A 157 23.76 -29.76 11.16
N ARG A 158 23.20 -28.89 12.02
CA ARG A 158 23.58 -28.79 13.45
C ARG A 158 22.79 -29.73 14.36
N ILE A 159 21.71 -30.33 13.85
CA ILE A 159 20.82 -31.23 14.61
C ILE A 159 21.21 -32.71 14.40
N GLN A 160 21.98 -33.00 13.34
CA GLN A 160 22.63 -34.29 13.09
C GLN A 160 24.01 -34.36 13.76
#